data_AF-A0A1J8PPI9-F1
#
_entry.id   AF-A0A1J8PPI9-F1
#
_cell.length_a   1.000
_cell.length_b   1.000
_cell.length_c   1.000
_cell.angle_alpha   90.00
_cell.angle_beta   90.00
_cell.angle_gamma   90.00
#
_symmetry.space_group_name_H-M   'P 1'
#
loop_
_entity.id
_entity.type
_entity.pdbx_description
1 polymer ?
#
loop_
_entity_poly.entity_id
_entity_poly.type
_entity_poly.pdbx_seq_one_letter_code
_entity_poly.pdbx_strand_id
1 'polypeptide(L)'
;MGWQKTFTLSQRSKGCHLITDEVYAQIAPGIKDVKAGMLFLFIQHTSAALTINENYDRDMDMALDKIVPENLEWMHTDEGPDDSVSHTKTSLIGATISIPITDGRLNLGTWQG
;
A
#
# COMPACT_ATOMS: atom_id res chain seq x y z
N MET A 1 15.78 15.95 12.89
CA MET A 1 15.36 16.56 11.61
C MET A 1 14.57 15.50 10.85
N GLY A 2 13.46 15.86 10.21
CA GLY A 2 12.67 14.91 9.42
C GLY A 2 13.43 14.46 8.17
N TRP A 3 13.17 13.23 7.73
CA TRP A 3 13.71 12.66 6.49
C TRP A 3 12.56 12.35 5.54
N GLN A 4 12.72 12.64 4.26
CA GLN A 4 11.72 12.38 3.23
C GLN A 4 12.41 11.92 1.95
N LYS A 5 11.79 10.96 1.26
CA LYS A 5 12.23 10.47 -0.04
C LYS A 5 11.02 10.04 -0.86
N THR A 6 11.04 10.41 -2.14
CA THR A 6 10.13 9.86 -3.16
C THR A 6 10.86 8.74 -3.90
N PHE A 7 10.17 7.63 -4.15
CA PHE A 7 10.66 6.51 -4.93
C PHE A 7 9.50 5.84 -5.68
N THR A 8 9.83 5.04 -6.68
CA THR A 8 8.85 4.32 -7.50
C THR A 8 8.90 2.84 -7.15
N LEU A 9 7.73 2.24 -6.98
CA LEU A 9 7.58 0.79 -6.86
C LEU A 9 7.52 0.14 -8.24
N SER A 10 7.92 -1.11 -8.32
CA SER A 10 7.83 -1.92 -9.53
C SER A 10 6.38 -2.05 -10.00
N GLN A 11 6.15 -1.96 -11.31
CA GLN A 11 4.83 -2.13 -11.89
C GLN A 11 4.33 -3.56 -11.68
N ARG A 12 3.05 -3.69 -11.32
CA ARG A 12 2.40 -4.98 -11.07
C ARG A 12 1.02 -4.99 -11.73
N SER A 13 0.53 -6.18 -12.06
CA SER A 13 -0.85 -6.37 -12.49
C SER A 13 -1.82 -6.10 -11.35
N LYS A 14 -3.12 -6.00 -11.64
CA LYS A 14 -4.18 -5.99 -10.62
C LYS A 14 -3.94 -7.09 -9.56
N GLY A 15 -4.09 -6.72 -8.29
CA GLY A 15 -4.02 -7.62 -7.15
C GLY A 15 -3.32 -7.01 -5.95
N CYS A 16 -3.25 -7.78 -4.87
CA CYS A 16 -2.55 -7.46 -3.64
C CYS A 16 -1.14 -8.05 -3.71
N HIS A 17 -0.14 -7.21 -3.43
CA HIS A 17 1.26 -7.57 -3.60
C HIS A 17 2.06 -7.17 -2.38
N LEU A 18 2.93 -8.07 -1.92
CA LEU A 18 3.88 -7.73 -0.89
C LEU A 18 4.94 -6.77 -1.46
N ILE A 19 5.11 -5.63 -0.80
CA ILE A 19 6.06 -4.58 -1.18
C ILE A 19 7.06 -4.24 -0.07
N THR A 20 7.01 -4.95 1.06
CA THR A 20 7.75 -4.64 2.29
C THR A 20 9.27 -4.53 2.03
N ASP A 21 9.85 -5.49 1.32
CA ASP A 21 11.29 -5.50 1.00
C ASP A 21 11.69 -4.34 0.06
N GLU A 22 10.83 -4.04 -0.92
CA GLU A 22 11.04 -2.95 -1.87
C GLU A 22 11.00 -1.59 -1.15
N VAL A 23 10.03 -1.40 -0.25
CA VAL A 23 9.94 -0.22 0.61
C VAL A 23 11.15 -0.14 1.53
N TYR A 24 11.54 -1.23 2.19
CA TYR A 24 12.66 -1.26 3.13
C TYR A 24 13.98 -0.86 2.45
N ALA A 25 14.25 -1.38 1.26
CA ALA A 25 15.42 -1.01 0.46
C ALA A 25 15.49 0.51 0.17
N GLN A 26 14.33 1.17 0.04
CA GLN A 26 14.26 2.59 -0.27
C GLN A 26 14.42 3.47 0.98
N ILE A 27 13.92 3.02 2.14
CA ILE A 27 13.90 3.81 3.38
C ILE A 27 15.07 3.54 4.33
N ALA A 28 15.78 2.42 4.18
CA ALA A 28 16.87 2.02 5.10
C ALA A 28 17.88 3.16 5.41
N PRO A 29 18.34 3.98 4.45
CA PRO A 29 19.26 5.09 4.75
C PRO A 29 18.67 6.17 5.66
N GLY A 30 17.34 6.38 5.59
CA GLY A 30 16.63 7.41 6.34
C GLY A 30 16.26 6.99 7.75
N ILE A 31 16.09 5.69 7.98
CA ILE A 31 15.63 5.17 9.27
C ILE A 31 16.75 4.64 10.17
N LYS A 32 17.93 4.30 9.63
CA LYS A 32 19.01 3.58 10.36
C LYS A 32 19.41 4.17 11.73
N ASP A 33 19.37 5.50 11.89
CA ASP A 33 19.79 6.21 13.10
C ASP A 33 18.59 6.67 13.95
N VAL A 34 17.37 6.32 13.55
CA VAL A 34 16.12 6.69 14.23
C VAL A 34 15.88 5.76 15.42
N LYS A 35 15.99 6.29 16.65
CA LYS A 35 15.73 5.53 17.88
C LYS A 35 14.25 5.27 18.13
N ALA A 36 13.44 6.32 18.00
CA ALA A 36 11.99 6.26 18.07
C ALA A 36 11.43 7.24 17.05
N GLY A 37 10.50 6.79 16.20
CA GLY A 37 9.94 7.62 15.15
C GLY A 37 8.71 7.01 14.50
N MET A 38 8.29 7.60 13.39
CA MET A 38 7.16 7.16 12.59
C MET A 38 7.55 7.24 11.11
N LEU A 39 7.31 6.16 10.37
CA LEU A 39 7.28 6.19 8.92
C LEU A 39 5.85 6.54 8.50
N PHE A 40 5.71 7.57 7.67
CA PHE A 40 4.47 7.86 6.96
C PHE A 40 4.69 7.58 5.48
N LEU A 41 3.89 6.69 4.90
CA LEU A 41 3.89 6.41 3.46
C LEU A 41 2.62 6.96 2.84
N PHE A 42 2.77 7.62 1.71
CA PHE A 42 1.68 8.09 0.86
C PHE A 42 1.93 7.63 -0.56
N ILE A 43 0.98 6.93 -1.15
CA ILE A 43 1.03 6.55 -2.57
C ILE A 43 0.40 7.66 -3.42
N GLN A 44 1.14 8.13 -4.42
CA GLN A 44 0.69 9.20 -5.32
C GLN A 44 -0.15 8.65 -6.49
N HIS A 45 -1.16 7.86 -6.16
CA HIS A 45 -2.07 7.24 -7.14
C HIS A 45 -3.50 7.22 -6.60
N THR A 46 -4.47 7.37 -7.49
CA THR A 46 -5.91 7.28 -7.17
C THR A 46 -6.46 5.86 -7.36
N SER A 47 -5.72 4.98 -8.05
CA SER A 47 -6.10 3.60 -8.39
C SER A 47 -5.23 2.54 -7.71
N ALA A 48 -4.39 2.94 -6.75
CA ALA A 48 -3.59 2.03 -5.94
C ALA A 48 -3.60 2.46 -4.47
N ALA A 49 -3.55 1.48 -3.57
CA ALA A 49 -3.71 1.67 -2.12
C ALA A 49 -2.57 1.03 -1.34
N LEU A 50 -2.43 1.42 -0.07
CA LEU A 50 -1.48 0.83 0.87
C LEU A 50 -2.24 0.25 2.06
N THR A 51 -1.90 -0.96 2.46
CA THR A 51 -2.47 -1.62 3.65
C THR A 51 -1.40 -2.46 4.35
N ILE A 52 -1.67 -2.83 5.60
CA ILE A 52 -0.87 -3.77 6.38
C ILE A 52 -1.78 -4.93 6.74
N ASN A 53 -1.38 -6.14 6.40
CA ASN A 53 -2.14 -7.35 6.73
C ASN A 53 -1.20 -8.52 7.03
N GLU A 54 -1.76 -9.70 7.30
CA GLU A 54 -1.01 -10.94 7.31
C GLU A 54 -0.35 -11.19 5.95
N ASN A 55 0.97 -11.46 5.94
CA ASN A 55 1.73 -11.80 4.73
C ASN A 55 1.42 -13.25 4.27
N TYR A 56 0.14 -13.57 4.09
CA TYR A 56 -0.32 -14.87 3.67
C TYR A 56 -1.62 -14.75 2.88
N ASP A 57 -1.71 -15.52 1.80
CA ASP A 57 -2.88 -15.74 0.93
C ASP A 57 -3.33 -14.62 -0.04
N ARG A 58 -4.29 -14.98 -0.89
CA ARG A 58 -4.92 -14.14 -1.92
C ARG A 58 -6.36 -13.77 -1.56
N ASP A 59 -6.79 -14.00 -0.32
CA ASP A 59 -8.18 -13.82 0.09
C ASP A 59 -8.57 -12.35 0.09
N MET A 60 -7.60 -11.45 0.28
CA MET A 60 -7.80 -10.01 0.12
C MET A 60 -8.26 -9.64 -1.27
N ASP A 61 -7.67 -10.20 -2.33
CA ASP A 61 -8.09 -9.93 -3.71
C ASP A 61 -9.52 -10.39 -3.94
N MET A 62 -9.83 -11.61 -3.50
CA MET A 62 -11.16 -12.20 -3.60
C MET A 62 -12.20 -11.38 -2.81
N ALA A 63 -11.87 -10.94 -1.60
CA ALA A 63 -12.76 -10.13 -0.77
C ALA A 63 -13.02 -8.76 -1.39
N LEU A 64 -11.98 -8.08 -1.89
CA LEU A 64 -12.11 -6.79 -2.56
C LEU A 64 -12.93 -6.89 -3.85
N ASP A 65 -12.77 -7.97 -4.62
CA ASP A 65 -13.58 -8.22 -5.82
C ASP A 65 -15.06 -8.48 -5.49
N LYS A 66 -15.36 -9.01 -4.29
CA LYS A 66 -16.76 -9.14 -3.82
C LYS A 66 -17.34 -7.84 -3.29
N ILE A 67 -16.53 -7.02 -2.60
CA ILE A 67 -16.97 -5.74 -2.03
C ILE A 67 -17.14 -4.67 -3.13
N VAL A 68 -16.25 -4.67 -4.11
CA VAL A 68 -16.27 -3.76 -5.26
C VAL A 68 -16.25 -4.61 -6.54
N PRO A 69 -17.41 -5.15 -6.97
CA PRO A 69 -17.49 -6.00 -8.15
C PRO A 69 -17.21 -5.23 -9.44
N GLU A 70 -16.44 -5.84 -10.33
CA GLU A 70 -16.14 -5.28 -11.65
C GLU A 70 -17.35 -5.22 -12.58
N ASN A 71 -18.34 -6.08 -12.34
CA ASN A 71 -19.53 -6.22 -13.18
C ASN A 71 -20.71 -5.32 -12.75
N LEU A 72 -20.50 -4.39 -11.81
CA LEU A 72 -21.48 -3.35 -11.54
C LEU A 72 -21.56 -2.38 -12.74
N GLU A 73 -22.68 -1.67 -12.86
CA GLU A 73 -22.88 -0.66 -13.90
C GLU A 73 -22.12 0.64 -13.54
N TRP A 74 -20.79 0.57 -13.56
CA TRP A 74 -19.92 1.70 -13.29
C TRP A 74 -20.09 2.80 -14.36
N MET A 75 -20.26 4.04 -13.91
CA MET A 75 -20.44 5.18 -14.82
C MET A 75 -19.12 5.81 -15.25
N HIS A 76 -18.09 5.76 -14.41
CA HIS A 76 -16.77 6.33 -14.72
C HIS A 76 -15.84 5.21 -15.18
N THR A 77 -15.73 5.09 -16.50
CA THR A 77 -14.93 4.07 -17.21
C THR A 77 -14.09 4.73 -18.30
N ASP A 78 -13.66 5.97 -18.07
CA ASP A 78 -13.02 6.80 -19.09
C ASP A 78 -11.61 6.26 -19.42
N GLU A 79 -10.92 5.70 -18.44
CA GLU A 79 -9.59 5.09 -18.58
C GLU A 79 -9.62 3.55 -18.76
N GLY A 80 -10.81 2.95 -18.70
CA GLY A 80 -11.01 1.50 -18.82
C GLY A 80 -12.21 0.99 -18.03
N PRO A 81 -12.61 -0.28 -18.22
CA PRO A 81 -13.74 -0.87 -17.49
C PRO A 81 -13.49 -0.99 -15.97
N ASP A 82 -12.23 -0.92 -15.52
CA ASP A 82 -11.79 -1.06 -14.13
C ASP A 82 -11.45 0.28 -13.44
N ASP A 83 -11.72 1.40 -14.10
CA ASP A 83 -11.38 2.75 -13.63
C ASP A 83 -12.07 3.09 -12.29
N SER A 84 -13.41 3.14 -12.29
CA SER A 84 -14.21 3.28 -11.05
C SER A 84 -13.92 2.19 -10.01
N VAL A 85 -13.65 0.96 -10.44
CA VAL A 85 -13.39 -0.17 -9.55
C VAL A 85 -12.14 0.10 -8.72
N SER A 86 -11.06 0.49 -9.39
CA SER A 86 -9.76 0.74 -8.77
C SER A 86 -9.80 1.97 -7.87
N HIS A 87 -10.49 3.03 -8.28
CA HIS A 87 -10.72 4.22 -7.43
C HIS A 87 -11.53 3.92 -6.19
N THR A 88 -12.58 3.12 -6.32
CA THR A 88 -13.44 2.74 -5.18
C THR A 88 -12.68 1.88 -4.18
N LYS A 89 -11.95 0.85 -4.65
CA LYS A 89 -11.08 0.03 -3.77
C LYS A 89 -10.01 0.87 -3.07
N THR A 90 -9.40 1.81 -3.79
CA THR A 90 -8.42 2.72 -3.22
C THR A 90 -9.02 3.63 -2.15
N SER A 91 -10.24 4.12 -2.36
CA SER A 91 -10.94 4.95 -1.39
C SER A 91 -11.34 4.19 -0.12
N LEU A 92 -11.62 2.88 -0.23
CA LEU A 92 -11.95 2.02 0.91
C LEU A 92 -10.71 1.64 1.74
N ILE A 93 -9.58 1.37 1.09
CA ILE A 93 -8.35 0.95 1.76
C ILE A 93 -7.56 2.17 2.29
N GLY A 94 -7.38 3.18 1.44
CA GLY A 94 -6.61 4.38 1.73
C GLY A 94 -5.27 4.44 1.00
N ALA A 95 -4.82 5.68 0.75
CA ALA A 95 -3.55 5.97 0.08
C ALA A 95 -2.36 6.08 1.06
N THR A 96 -2.57 5.86 2.36
CA THR A 96 -1.56 6.08 3.39
C THR A 96 -1.49 4.95 4.40
N ILE A 97 -0.29 4.74 4.93
CA ILE A 97 -0.06 3.95 6.14
C ILE A 97 0.97 4.66 7.03
N SER A 98 0.85 4.45 8.34
CA SER A 98 1.80 4.96 9.35
C SER A 98 2.35 3.80 10.16
N ILE A 99 3.68 3.63 10.18
CA ILE A 99 4.36 2.51 10.84
C ILE A 99 5.37 3.05 11.86
N PRO A 100 5.30 2.65 13.14
CA PRO A 100 6.30 3.08 14.13
C PRO A 100 7.70 2.58 13.76
N ILE A 101 8.72 3.38 14.07
CA ILE A 101 10.13 3.01 13.91
C ILE A 101 10.75 2.87 15.30
N THR A 102 11.49 1.78 15.52
CA THR A 102 12.25 1.55 16.75
C THR A 102 13.62 1.00 16.39
N ASP A 103 14.68 1.64 16.90
CA ASP A 103 16.08 1.27 16.65
C ASP A 103 16.40 1.01 15.16
N GLY A 104 15.93 1.93 14.31
CA GLY A 104 16.13 1.90 12.87
C GLY A 104 15.42 0.78 12.12
N ARG A 105 14.39 0.16 12.72
CA ARG A 105 13.56 -0.88 12.12
C ARG A 105 12.09 -0.48 12.13
N LEU A 106 11.35 -0.98 11.14
CA LEU A 106 9.89 -0.94 11.17
C LEU A 106 9.42 -1.82 12.32
N ASN A 107 8.63 -1.25 13.24
CA ASN A 107 8.10 -1.94 14.40
C ASN A 107 6.75 -2.57 14.04
N LEU A 108 6.82 -3.57 13.16
CA LEU A 108 5.69 -4.38 12.70
C LEU A 108 5.57 -5.65 13.57
N GLY A 109 4.35 -6.14 13.73
CA GLY A 109 4.10 -7.47 14.29
C GLY A 109 4.65 -8.57 13.39
N THR A 110 4.83 -9.78 13.94
CA THR A 110 5.42 -10.94 13.24
C THR A 110 4.80 -11.23 11.88
N TRP A 111 3.49 -11.02 11.75
CA TRP A 111 2.73 -11.34 10.55
C TRP A 111 2.40 -10.12 9.69
N GLN A 112 2.70 -8.90 10.16
CA GLN A 112 2.36 -7.68 9.44
C GLN A 112 3.36 -7.41 8.31
N GLY A 113 2.85 -7.45 7.07
CA GLY A 113 3.59 -7.17 5.83
C GLY A 113 3.03 -5.98 5.05
#